data_AF-A0A844GBF5-F1
#
_entry.id   AF-A0A844GBF5-F1
#
_cell.length_a   1.000
_cell.length_b   1.000
_cell.length_c   1.000
_cell.angle_alpha   90.00
_cell.angle_beta   90.00
_cell.angle_gamma   90.00
#
_symmetry.space_group_name_H-M   'P 1'
#
loop_
_entity.id
_entity.type
_entity.pdbx_description
1 polymer ?
#
loop_
_entity_poly.entity_id
_entity_poly.type
_entity_poly.pdbx_seq_one_letter_code
_entity_poly.pdbx_strand_id
1 'polypeptide(L)' 'ISKNTFYLHLKECEFRFNYRKHDIYRLLLKVCRNNPLKMS' A
#
# COMPACT_ATOMS: atom_id res chain seq x y z
N ILE A 1 6.22 -15.80 -10.69
CA ILE A 1 5.52 -15.03 -9.63
C ILE A 1 4.77 -16.02 -8.76
N SER A 2 5.04 -16.09 -7.46
CA SER A 2 4.24 -16.94 -6.56
C SER A 2 2.81 -16.40 -6.50
N LYS A 3 1.79 -17.28 -6.39
CA LYS A 3 0.37 -16.84 -6.32
C LYS A 3 0.14 -15.76 -5.26
N ASN A 4 0.86 -15.84 -4.13
CA ASN A 4 0.77 -14.84 -3.06
C ASN A 4 1.32 -13.47 -3.48
N THR A 5 2.43 -13.42 -4.21
CA THR A 5 2.99 -12.14 -4.71
C THR A 5 2.12 -11.50 -5.78
N PHE A 6 1.42 -12.29 -6.62
CA PHE A 6 0.50 -11.75 -7.62
C PHE A 6 -0.63 -10.92 -6.99
N TYR A 7 -1.26 -11.45 -5.93
CA TYR A 7 -2.33 -10.73 -5.23
C TYR A 7 -1.83 -9.43 -4.61
N LEU A 8 -0.63 -9.44 -4.02
CA LEU A 8 -0.01 -8.23 -3.47
C LEU A 8 0.21 -7.16 -4.55
N HIS A 9 0.76 -7.53 -5.71
CA HIS A 9 0.94 -6.60 -6.83
C HIS A 9 -0.38 -6.06 -7.37
N LEU A 10 -1.43 -6.90 -7.43
CA LEU A 10 -2.75 -6.47 -7.86
C LEU A 10 -3.30 -5.37 -6.93
N LYS A 11 -3.20 -5.58 -5.60
CA LYS A 11 -3.63 -4.59 -4.61
C LYS A 11 -2.75 -3.33 -4.62
N GLU A 12 -1.46 -3.46 -4.89
CA GLU A 12 -0.55 -2.32 -5.07
C GLU A 12 -0.97 -1.46 -6.28
N CYS A 13 -1.23 -2.08 -7.44
CA CYS A 13 -1.70 -1.39 -8.64
C CYS A 13 -3.04 -0.67 -8.40
N GLU A 14 -3.99 -1.35 -7.74
CA GLU A 14 -5.28 -0.75 -7.36
C GLU A 14 -5.08 0.49 -6.47
N PHE A 15 -4.22 0.39 -5.45
CA PHE A 15 -3.89 1.51 -4.57
C PHE A 15 -3.28 2.69 -5.36
N ARG A 16 -2.30 2.42 -6.22
CA ARG A 16 -1.65 3.46 -7.05
C ARG A 16 -2.64 4.14 -8.00
N PHE A 17 -3.57 3.39 -8.58
CA PHE A 17 -4.58 3.94 -9.48
C PHE A 17 -5.58 4.84 -8.74
N ASN A 18 -6.11 4.37 -7.61
CA ASN A 18 -7.09 5.11 -6.82
C ASN A 18 -6.49 6.41 -6.25
N TYR A 19 -5.21 6.38 -5.87
CA TYR A 19 -4.53 7.53 -5.28
C TYR A 19 -3.58 8.25 -6.26
N ARG A 20 -3.74 8.08 -7.58
CA ARG A 20 -2.83 8.64 -8.61
C ARG A 20 -2.64 10.16 -8.59
N LYS A 21 -3.59 10.90 -7.99
CA LYS A 21 -3.53 12.36 -7.83
C LYS A 21 -3.09 12.81 -6.42
N HIS A 22 -2.80 11.86 -5.54
CA HIS A 22 -2.41 12.14 -4.16
C HIS A 22 -0.89 12.01 -4.00
N ASP A 23 -0.38 12.72 -3.01
CA ASP A 23 0.97 12.49 -2.49
C ASP A 23 1.00 11.12 -1.79
N ILE A 24 1.50 10.11 -2.51
CA ILE A 24 1.59 8.72 -2.05
C ILE A 24 2.45 8.64 -0.78
N TYR A 25 3.53 9.40 -0.70
CA TYR A 25 4.41 9.38 0.48
C TYR A 25 3.67 9.86 1.73
N ARG A 26 3.00 11.00 1.63
CA ARG A 26 2.19 11.54 2.74
C ARG A 26 1.03 10.62 3.12
N LEU A 27 0.44 9.93 2.15
CA LEU A 27 -0.61 8.95 2.38
C LEU A 27 -0.07 7.73 3.15
N LEU A 28 1.06 7.16 2.73
CA LEU A 28 1.69 6.03 3.41
C LEU A 28 2.07 6.37 4.85
N LEU A 29 2.62 7.57 5.10
CA LEU A 29 2.91 8.02 6.47
C LEU A 29 1.66 8.06 7.35
N LYS A 30 0.52 8.52 6.82
CA LYS A 30 -0.76 8.50 7.55
C LYS A 30 -1.21 7.06 7.83
N VAL A 31 -1.11 6.17 6.84
CA VAL A 31 -1.48 4.76 7.01
C VAL A 31 -0.62 4.09 8.08
N CYS A 32 0.69 4.29 8.07
CA CYS A 32 1.60 3.74 9.07
C CYS A 32 1.38 4.33 10.48
N ARG A 33 0.97 5.59 10.60
CA ARG A 33 0.61 6.19 11.90
C ARG A 33 -0.70 5.61 12.43
N ASN A 34 -1.69 5.41 11.56
CA ASN A 34 -3.01 4.88 11.95
C ASN A 34 -2.99 3.36 12.17
N ASN A 35 -2.11 2.65 11.46
CA ASN A 35 -1.93 1.21 11.53
C ASN A 35 -0.43 0.95 11.73
N PRO A 36 0.09 1.12 12.96
CA PRO A 36 1.50 0.89 13.23
C PRO A 36 1.86 -0.55 12.89
N LEU A 37 2.98 -0.71 12.18
CA LEU A 37 3.53 -2.03 11.89
C LEU A 37 3.89 -2.69 13.21
N LYS A 38 3.27 -3.84 13.50
CA LYS A 38 3.68 -4.66 14.64
C LYS A 38 5.08 -5.19 14.33
N MET A 39 6.07 -4.76 15.10
CA MET A 39 7.35 -5.46 15.13
C MET A 39 7.12 -6.73 15.96
N SER A 40 7.10 -7.89 15.30
CA SER A 40 7.21 -9.21 15.95
C SER A 40 8.66 -9.65 15.96
#